data_AF-A0A965VMJ7-F1
#
_entry.id   AF-A0A965VMJ7-F1
#
_cell.length_a   1.000
_cell.length_b   1.000
_cell.length_c   1.000
_cell.angle_alpha   90.00
_cell.angle_beta   90.00
_cell.angle_gamma   90.00
#
_symmetry.space_group_name_H-M   'P 1'
#
loop_
_entity.id
_entity.type
_entity.pdbx_description
1 polymer ?
#
loop_
_entity_poly.entity_id
_entity_poly.type
_entity_poly.pdbx_seq_one_letter_code
_entity_poly.pdbx_strand_id
1 'polypeptide(L)' 'MVGMKRIFGLSLLALLLTGCGYDGGYRYACQDPANWDNVECNPPICEPSGTCSRDLVGQTVWDEYQNKKGVNNG' A
#
# COMPACT_ATOMS: atom_id res chain seq x y z
N MET A 1 41.28 -21.02 -10.96
CA MET A 1 39.94 -21.37 -10.43
C MET A 1 39.33 -20.33 -9.47
N VAL A 2 40.12 -19.51 -8.76
CA VAL A 2 39.60 -18.52 -7.79
C VAL A 2 38.78 -17.39 -8.44
N GLY A 3 39.21 -16.87 -9.60
CA GLY A 3 38.49 -15.80 -10.31
C GLY A 3 37.09 -16.20 -10.79
N MET A 4 36.94 -17.43 -11.31
CA MET A 4 35.66 -17.94 -11.82
C MET A 4 34.61 -18.07 -10.70
N LYS A 5 35.03 -18.51 -9.50
CA LYS A 5 34.16 -18.60 -8.32
C LYS A 5 33.67 -17.22 -7.84
N ARG A 6 34.50 -16.18 -7.96
CA ARG A 6 34.13 -14.80 -7.59
C ARG A 6 33.09 -14.21 -8.55
N ILE A 7 33.28 -14.42 -9.85
CA ILE A 7 32.32 -13.98 -10.87
C ILE A 7 30.97 -14.68 -10.67
N PHE A 8 30.98 -16.00 -10.42
CA PHE A 8 29.76 -16.76 -10.17
C PHE A 8 29.02 -16.27 -8.91
N GLY A 9 29.76 -15.98 -7.83
CA GLY A 9 29.20 -15.43 -6.60
C GLY A 9 28.57 -14.05 -6.78
N LEU A 10 29.22 -13.16 -7.55
CA LEU A 10 28.70 -11.83 -7.87
C LEU A 10 27.45 -11.88 -8.74
N SER A 11 27.42 -12.75 -9.76
CA SER A 11 26.24 -12.92 -10.60
C SER A 11 25.05 -13.46 -9.81
N LEU A 12 25.26 -14.42 -8.91
CA LEU A 12 24.20 -14.96 -8.05
C LEU A 12 23.65 -13.90 -7.09
N LEU A 13 24.53 -13.08 -6.52
CA LEU A 13 24.11 -11.97 -5.65
C LEU A 13 23.27 -10.94 -6.43
N ALA A 14 23.69 -10.56 -7.64
CA ALA A 14 22.95 -9.63 -8.48
C ALA A 14 21.54 -10.13 -8.82
N LEU A 15 21.37 -11.42 -9.10
CA LEU A 15 20.07 -12.05 -9.36
C LEU A 15 19.13 -12.06 -8.15
N LEU A 16 19.67 -12.15 -6.93
CA LEU A 16 18.85 -12.11 -5.71
C LEU A 16 18.32 -10.69 -5.40
N LEU A 17 18.97 -9.64 -5.90
CA LEU A 17 18.53 -8.26 -5.68
C LEU A 17 17.42 -7.81 -6.65
N THR A 18 17.17 -8.50 -7.76
CA THR A 18 16.15 -8.10 -8.74
C THR A 18 14.72 -8.52 -8.39
N GLY A 19 14.47 -9.06 -7.19
CA GLY A 19 13.17 -9.57 -6.76
C GLY A 19 12.18 -8.53 -6.22
N CYS A 20 12.60 -7.28 -6.00
CA CYS A 20 11.73 -6.22 -5.49
C CYS A 20 10.93 -5.56 -6.63
N GLY A 21 10.00 -6.30 -7.24
CA GLY A 21 9.02 -5.75 -8.18
C GLY A 21 7.81 -5.17 -7.44
N TYR A 22 7.29 -4.04 -7.91
CA TYR A 22 6.00 -3.51 -7.45
C TYR A 22 4.87 -4.35 -8.08
N ASP A 23 4.12 -5.07 -7.26
CA ASP A 23 3.04 -5.99 -7.69
C ASP A 23 1.74 -5.26 -8.09
N GLY A 24 1.68 -3.93 -7.94
CA GLY A 24 0.46 -3.16 -8.27
C GLY A 24 -0.59 -3.15 -7.16
N GLY A 25 -0.43 -4.01 -6.14
CA GLY A 25 -1.36 -4.11 -5.02
C GLY A 25 -1.17 -3.05 -3.93
N TYR A 26 -2.28 -2.70 -3.28
CA TYR A 26 -2.26 -1.94 -2.04
C TYR A 26 -1.70 -2.76 -0.89
N ARG A 27 -0.94 -2.13 0.00
CA ARG A 27 -0.36 -2.80 1.18
C ARG A 27 -1.40 -3.09 2.25
N TYR A 28 -2.42 -2.26 2.35
CA TYR A 28 -3.52 -2.39 3.31
C TYR A 28 -4.86 -2.38 2.58
N ALA A 29 -5.82 -3.19 3.02
CA ALA A 29 -7.15 -3.26 2.39
C ALA A 29 -7.83 -1.88 2.31
N CYS A 30 -7.68 -1.04 3.35
CA CYS A 30 -8.27 0.29 3.43
C CYS A 30 -7.54 1.37 2.61
N GLN A 31 -6.42 1.05 1.95
CA GLN A 31 -5.84 1.90 0.92
C GLN A 31 -6.61 1.80 -0.40
N ASP A 32 -7.30 0.69 -0.65
CA ASP A 32 -8.10 0.51 -1.85
C ASP A 32 -9.37 1.37 -1.77
N PRO A 33 -9.61 2.28 -2.73
CA PRO A 33 -10.83 3.08 -2.76
C PRO A 33 -12.11 2.26 -2.83
N ALA A 34 -12.07 1.01 -3.32
CA ALA A 34 -13.22 0.13 -3.31
C ALA A 34 -13.71 -0.24 -1.88
N ASN A 35 -12.85 -0.08 -0.86
CA ASN A 35 -13.14 -0.47 0.52
C ASN A 35 -13.39 0.73 1.46
N TRP A 36 -13.29 1.98 0.98
CA TRP A 36 -13.38 3.18 1.83
C TRP A 36 -14.73 3.35 2.53
N ASP A 37 -15.80 2.76 1.98
CA ASP A 37 -17.13 2.76 2.58
C ASP A 37 -17.34 1.63 3.59
N ASN A 38 -16.41 0.68 3.69
CA ASN A 38 -16.55 -0.42 4.62
C ASN A 38 -16.31 0.05 6.06
N VAL A 39 -17.05 -0.53 7.00
CA VAL A 39 -17.01 -0.13 8.40
C VAL A 39 -15.63 -0.37 9.04
N GLU A 40 -14.89 -1.39 8.60
CA GLU A 40 -13.54 -1.67 9.09
C GLU A 40 -12.49 -0.64 8.70
N CYS A 41 -12.76 0.21 7.70
CA CYS A 41 -11.86 1.26 7.25
C CYS A 41 -12.15 2.64 7.86
N ASN A 42 -13.21 2.72 8.67
CA ASN A 42 -13.71 3.96 9.25
C ASN A 42 -13.66 3.93 10.80
N PRO A 43 -13.44 5.09 11.45
CA PRO A 43 -13.53 5.19 12.90
C PRO A 43 -14.89 4.73 13.44
N PRO A 44 -14.97 4.13 14.64
CA PRO A 44 -13.86 3.90 15.58
C PRO A 44 -13.08 2.60 15.35
N ILE A 45 -13.50 1.74 14.42
CA ILE A 45 -13.00 0.36 14.31
C ILE A 45 -11.51 0.32 13.92
N CYS A 46 -11.09 1.19 13.01
CA CYS A 46 -9.72 1.25 12.51
C CYS A 46 -8.75 2.09 13.37
N GLU A 47 -9.24 2.81 14.38
CA GLU A 47 -8.40 3.72 15.20
C GLU A 47 -7.33 2.97 16.00
N PRO A 48 -7.62 1.82 16.65
CA PRO A 48 -6.62 1.10 17.44
C PRO A 48 -5.47 0.53 16.59
N SER A 49 -5.73 0.23 15.33
CA SER A 49 -4.71 -0.28 14.40
C SER A 49 -3.97 0.84 13.66
N GLY A 50 -4.49 2.08 13.65
CA GLY A 50 -3.95 3.18 12.86
C GLY A 50 -4.02 2.91 11.35
N THR A 51 -5.04 2.16 10.92
CA THR A 51 -5.21 1.73 9.53
C THR A 51 -6.50 2.27 8.91
N CYS A 52 -7.03 3.40 9.42
CA CYS A 52 -8.16 4.05 8.79
C CYS A 52 -7.77 4.54 7.39
N SER A 53 -8.73 4.56 6.46
CA SER A 53 -8.45 5.06 5.11
C SER A 53 -7.82 6.46 5.13
N ARG A 54 -8.33 7.37 5.97
CA ARG A 54 -7.75 8.71 6.21
C ARG A 54 -6.29 8.70 6.60
N ASP A 55 -5.87 7.73 7.43
CA ASP A 55 -4.50 7.64 7.92
C ASP A 55 -3.57 7.05 6.86
N LEU A 56 -4.10 6.18 6.00
CA LEU A 56 -3.35 5.46 4.98
C LEU A 56 -3.20 6.19 3.65
N VAL A 57 -4.21 6.98 3.25
CA VAL A 57 -4.20 7.77 1.99
C VAL A 57 -3.96 9.26 2.22
N GLY A 58 -3.97 9.69 3.47
CA GLY A 58 -3.79 11.08 3.88
C GLY A 58 -5.10 11.87 3.93
N GLN A 59 -5.09 12.93 4.74
CA GLN A 59 -6.24 13.77 5.02
C GLN A 59 -6.84 14.42 3.77
N THR A 60 -5.99 14.93 2.86
CA THR A 60 -6.45 15.64 1.66
C THR A 60 -7.25 14.75 0.73
N VAL A 61 -6.73 13.54 0.44
CA VAL A 61 -7.41 12.55 -0.40
C VAL A 61 -8.72 12.09 0.24
N TRP A 62 -8.69 11.87 1.56
CA TRP A 62 -9.87 11.47 2.31
C TRP A 62 -10.97 12.54 2.30
N ASP A 63 -10.61 13.80 2.53
CA ASP A 63 -11.57 14.91 2.55
C ASP A 63 -12.21 15.11 1.18
N GLU A 64 -11.44 15.02 0.09
CA GLU A 64 -11.97 15.07 -1.27
C GLU A 64 -13.01 13.98 -1.54
N TYR A 65 -12.74 12.75 -1.09
CA TYR A 65 -13.68 11.64 -1.23
C TYR A 65 -14.97 11.87 -0.43
N GLN A 66 -14.86 12.29 0.82
CA GLN A 66 -16.03 12.59 1.67
C GLN A 66 -16.87 13.73 1.09
N ASN A 67 -16.22 14.78 0.58
CA ASN A 67 -16.91 15.90 -0.07
C ASN A 67 -17.68 15.45 -1.32
N LYS A 68 -17.07 14.62 -2.17
CA LYS A 68 -17.74 14.03 -3.34
C LYS A 68 -18.92 13.15 -2.92
N LYS A 69 -18.74 12.33 -1.88
CA LYS A 69 -19.81 11.49 -1.34
C LYS A 69 -20.98 12.35 -0.81
N GLY A 70 -20.71 13.45 -0.11
CA GLY A 70 -21.73 14.39 0.37
C GLY A 70 -22.54 15.03 -0.77
N VAL A 71 -21.89 15.39 -1.87
CA VAL A 71 -22.56 15.97 -3.06
C VAL A 71 -23.45 14.94 -3.77
N ASN A 72 -23.03 13.68 -3.87
CA ASN A 72 -23.78 12.63 -4.58
C ASN A 72 -24.97 12.07 -3.78
N ASN A 73 -25.10 12.42 -2.50
CA ASN A 73 -26.22 12.01 -1.64
C ASN A 73 -27.28 13.12 -1.45
N GLY A 74 -27.18 14.22 -2.20
CA GLY A 74 -28.08 15.38 -2.17
C GLY A 74 -29.01 15.48 -3.36
#